data_AF-A0A920UXT2-F1
#
_entry.id   AF-A0A920UXT2-F1
#
_cell.length_a   1.000
_cell.length_b   1.000
_cell.length_c   1.000
_cell.angle_alpha   90.00
_cell.angle_beta   90.00
_cell.angle_gamma   90.00
#
_symmetry.space_group_name_H-M   'P 1'
#
loop_
_entity.id
_entity.type
_entity.pdbx_description
1 polymer ?
#
loop_
_entity_poly.entity_id
_entity_poly.type
_entity_poly.pdbx_seq_one_letter_code
_entity_poly.pdbx_strand_id
1 'polypeptide(L)'
;MGADAFMEMIGKQTRARVDEWQTQMQLKAMAQGSISLYSTGLRAEDTDLTGVERIGSITDAVMTSVSELRDPAVAVIPEGPYVVPIYRNRTR
;
A
#
# COMPACT_ATOMS: atom_id res chain seq x y z
N MET A 1 14.51 12.86 -3.03
CA MET A 1 13.59 13.09 -1.90
C MET A 1 12.93 11.77 -1.57
N GLY A 2 12.88 11.36 -0.30
CA GLY A 2 12.20 10.13 0.15
C GLY A 2 10.80 10.42 0.72
N ALA A 3 10.11 9.37 1.18
CA ALA A 3 8.75 9.46 1.73
C ALA A 3 8.59 10.51 2.83
N ASP A 4 9.48 10.52 3.83
CA ASP A 4 9.41 11.45 4.97
C ASP A 4 9.58 12.92 4.54
N ALA A 5 10.56 13.18 3.68
CA ALA A 5 10.82 14.52 3.15
C ALA A 5 9.62 15.03 2.32
N PHE A 6 8.95 14.16 1.57
CA PHE A 6 7.73 14.50 0.86
C PHE A 6 6.59 14.85 1.82
N MET A 7 6.36 14.03 2.85
CA MET A 7 5.32 14.25 3.86
C MET A 7 5.55 15.55 4.66
N GLU A 8 6.80 15.86 5.00
CA GLU A 8 7.15 17.13 5.65
C GLU A 8 6.89 18.33 4.74
N MET A 9 7.26 18.22 3.46
CA MET A 9 7.08 19.28 2.46
C MET A 9 5.59 19.64 2.30
N ILE A 10 4.72 18.65 2.10
CA ILE A 10 3.28 18.92 1.88
C ILE A 10 2.58 19.45 3.14
N GLY A 11 3.06 19.08 4.35
CA GLY A 11 2.51 19.57 5.61
C GLY A 11 2.70 21.07 5.84
N LYS A 12 3.65 21.70 5.13
CA LYS A 12 3.91 23.15 5.20
C LYS A 12 3.16 23.95 4.12
N GLN A 13 2.49 23.29 3.18
CA GLN A 13 1.80 23.95 2.09
C GLN A 13 0.41 24.43 2.51
N THR A 14 -0.02 25.59 1.98
CA THR A 14 -1.38 26.10 2.17
C THR A 14 -2.37 25.59 1.11
N ARG A 15 -1.88 25.02 0.00
CA ARG A 15 -2.68 24.54 -1.13
C ARG A 15 -2.01 23.28 -1.69
N ALA A 16 -2.80 22.26 -1.95
CA ALA A 16 -2.31 21.02 -2.55
C ALA A 16 -2.02 21.19 -4.05
N ARG A 17 -1.02 20.47 -4.54
CA ARG A 17 -0.74 20.32 -5.98
C ARG A 17 -1.60 19.21 -6.60
N VAL A 18 -1.63 19.16 -7.94
CA VAL A 18 -2.25 18.05 -8.69
C VAL A 18 -1.62 16.72 -8.25
N ASP A 19 -2.45 15.71 -8.05
CA ASP A 19 -2.11 14.34 -7.62
C ASP A 19 -1.39 14.19 -6.27
N GLU A 20 -1.07 15.30 -5.59
CA GLU A 20 -0.34 15.31 -4.31
C GLU A 20 -1.08 14.51 -3.23
N TRP A 21 -2.41 14.61 -3.21
CA TRP A 21 -3.24 13.86 -2.28
C TRP A 21 -3.15 12.35 -2.50
N GLN A 22 -3.10 11.88 -3.75
CA GLN A 22 -2.99 10.45 -4.04
C GLN A 22 -1.65 9.90 -3.54
N THR A 23 -0.55 10.61 -3.83
CA THR A 23 0.78 10.27 -3.33
C THR A 23 0.82 10.28 -1.79
N GLN A 24 0.20 11.27 -1.16
CA GLN A 24 0.08 11.32 0.30
C GLN A 24 -0.66 10.09 0.86
N MET A 25 -1.80 9.70 0.27
CA MET A 25 -2.57 8.54 0.76
C MET A 25 -1.79 7.23 0.59
N GLN A 26 -1.06 7.07 -0.52
CA GLN A 26 -0.19 5.91 -0.71
C GLN A 26 0.91 5.84 0.35
N LEU A 27 1.61 6.95 0.61
CA LEU A 27 2.67 6.99 1.63
C LEU A 27 2.13 6.71 3.03
N LYS A 28 0.92 7.17 3.36
CA LYS A 28 0.26 6.81 4.63
C LYS A 28 0.01 5.31 4.75
N ALA A 29 -0.40 4.65 3.67
CA ALA A 29 -0.61 3.20 3.67
C ALA A 29 0.73 2.45 3.81
N MET A 30 1.76 2.84 3.05
CA MET A 30 3.10 2.24 3.12
C MET A 30 3.78 2.43 4.48
N ALA A 31 3.46 3.51 5.20
CA ALA A 31 3.94 3.72 6.56
C ALA A 31 3.34 2.74 7.58
N GLN A 32 2.23 2.06 7.25
CA GLN A 32 1.60 1.04 8.12
C GLN A 32 2.08 -0.38 7.80
N GLY A 33 2.69 -0.61 6.64
CA GLY A 33 3.19 -1.94 6.26
C GLY A 33 3.66 -2.02 4.82
N SER A 34 4.29 -3.14 4.49
CA SER A 34 4.74 -3.44 3.12
C SER A 34 3.55 -3.59 2.17
N ILE A 35 3.69 -3.03 0.97
CA ILE A 35 2.70 -3.15 -0.11
C ILE A 35 3.38 -3.81 -1.31
N SER A 36 2.79 -4.89 -1.79
CA SER A 36 3.22 -5.60 -2.99
C SER A 36 2.14 -5.51 -4.08
N LEU A 37 2.56 -5.26 -5.32
CA LEU A 37 1.69 -5.07 -6.48
C LEU A 37 1.86 -6.23 -7.47
N TYR A 38 0.76 -6.95 -7.71
CA TYR A 38 0.65 -7.90 -8.82
C TYR A 38 -0.07 -7.23 -10.00
N SER A 39 0.55 -7.21 -11.18
CA SER A 39 -0.07 -6.69 -12.40
C SER A 39 0.52 -7.34 -13.66
N THR A 40 -0.35 -7.71 -14.59
CA THR A 40 0.00 -8.20 -15.93
C THR A 40 -0.04 -7.10 -16.99
N GLY A 41 -0.64 -5.94 -16.67
CA GLY A 41 -0.80 -4.82 -17.61
C GLY A 41 0.23 -3.71 -17.48
N LEU A 42 1.02 -3.70 -16.40
CA LEU A 42 2.04 -2.67 -16.15
C LEU A 42 3.33 -2.98 -16.92
N ARG A 43 3.81 -2.02 -17.71
CA ARG A 43 5.10 -2.13 -18.42
C ARG A 43 6.25 -2.23 -17.43
N ALA A 44 7.37 -2.81 -17.86
CA ALA A 44 8.55 -2.93 -17.01
C ALA A 44 9.08 -1.55 -16.58
N GLU A 45 9.14 -0.61 -17.52
CA GLU A 45 9.61 0.78 -17.32
C GLU A 45 8.81 1.57 -16.28
N ASP A 46 7.52 1.27 -16.12
CA ASP A 46 6.64 1.97 -15.18
C ASP A 46 6.74 1.42 -13.75
N THR A 47 7.44 0.29 -13.55
CA THR A 47 7.47 -0.41 -12.26
C THR A 47 8.05 0.45 -11.16
N ASP A 48 9.19 1.10 -11.43
CA ASP A 48 9.89 1.94 -10.46
C ASP A 48 9.10 3.21 -10.09
N LEU A 49 8.16 3.62 -10.95
CA LEU A 49 7.30 4.78 -10.71
C LEU A 49 6.19 4.49 -9.71
N THR A 50 5.85 3.21 -9.48
CA THR A 50 4.76 2.83 -8.56
C THR A 50 5.11 3.02 -7.09
N GLY A 51 6.41 2.99 -6.75
CA GLY A 51 6.89 3.11 -5.37
C GLY A 51 6.56 1.91 -4.47
N VAL A 52 6.09 0.79 -5.02
CA VAL A 52 5.77 -0.44 -4.27
C VAL A 52 6.48 -1.65 -4.87
N GLU A 53 6.60 -2.73 -4.11
CA GLU A 53 7.27 -3.94 -4.57
C GLU A 53 6.44 -4.64 -5.65
N ARG A 54 7.00 -4.89 -6.84
CA ARG A 54 6.32 -5.70 -7.86
C ARG A 54 6.53 -7.19 -7.59
N ILE A 55 5.44 -7.94 -7.61
CA ILE A 55 5.44 -9.39 -7.43
C ILE A 55 4.96 -10.11 -8.70
N GLY A 56 5.52 -11.30 -8.94
CA GLY A 56 5.13 -12.18 -10.04
C GLY A 56 4.05 -13.20 -9.66
N SER A 57 3.73 -13.34 -8.36
CA SER A 57 2.83 -14.37 -7.84
C SER A 57 2.21 -13.91 -6.52
N ILE A 58 0.88 -13.83 -6.48
CA ILE A 58 0.13 -13.50 -5.26
C ILE A 58 0.36 -14.58 -4.20
N THR A 59 0.36 -15.86 -4.61
CA THR A 59 0.57 -16.99 -3.70
C THR A 59 1.91 -16.88 -2.99
N ASP A 60 3.00 -16.67 -3.73
CA ASP A 60 4.33 -16.61 -3.13
C ASP A 60 4.48 -15.39 -2.21
N ALA A 61 3.93 -14.24 -2.61
CA ALA A 61 3.96 -13.04 -1.78
C ALA A 61 3.20 -13.21 -0.46
N VAL A 62 2.02 -13.84 -0.48
CA VAL A 62 1.25 -14.14 0.74
C VAL A 62 2.00 -15.14 1.63
N MET A 63 2.58 -16.19 1.05
CA MET A 63 3.35 -17.19 1.81
C MET A 63 4.59 -16.59 2.47
N THR A 64 5.32 -15.72 1.76
CA THR A 64 6.45 -14.97 2.32
C THR A 64 5.99 -14.07 3.46
N SER A 65 4.93 -13.29 3.27
CA SER A 65 4.40 -12.38 4.30
C SER A 65 3.98 -13.12 5.57
N VAL A 66 3.24 -14.23 5.46
CA VAL A 66 2.83 -15.07 6.61
C VAL A 66 4.05 -15.62 7.36
N SER A 67 5.08 -16.06 6.62
CA SER A 67 6.32 -16.58 7.21
C SER A 67 7.08 -15.51 7.98
N GLU A 68 7.23 -14.32 7.39
CA GLU A 68 7.96 -13.19 7.98
C GLU A 68 7.24 -12.62 9.22
N LEU A 69 5.92 -12.44 9.14
CA LEU A 69 5.10 -11.90 10.22
C LEU A 69 4.83 -12.92 11.33
N ARG A 70 5.03 -14.22 11.05
CA ARG A 70 4.71 -15.34 11.96
C ARG A 70 3.23 -15.33 12.41
N ASP A 71 2.35 -14.85 11.53
CA ASP A 71 0.90 -14.81 11.73
C ASP A 71 0.20 -15.44 10.52
N PRO A 72 -0.52 -16.56 10.68
CA PRO A 72 -1.23 -17.20 9.59
C PRO A 72 -2.56 -16.52 9.23
N ALA A 73 -3.00 -15.50 9.97
CA ALA A 73 -4.27 -14.82 9.71
C ALA A 73 -4.19 -13.99 8.42
N VAL A 74 -5.01 -14.36 7.43
CA VAL A 74 -5.13 -13.62 6.16
C VAL A 74 -6.57 -13.14 5.97
N ALA A 75 -6.73 -11.84 5.76
CA ALA A 75 -8.00 -11.24 5.35
C ALA A 75 -8.00 -11.05 3.82
N VAL A 76 -9.06 -11.51 3.15
CA VAL A 76 -9.24 -11.34 1.70
C VAL A 76 -10.36 -10.34 1.45
N ILE A 77 -10.05 -9.30 0.66
CA ILE A 77 -11.00 -8.28 0.22
C ILE A 77 -11.03 -8.30 -1.31
N PRO A 78 -11.95 -9.06 -1.95
CA PRO A 78 -11.93 -9.26 -3.40
C PRO A 78 -12.16 -7.97 -4.20
N GLU A 79 -13.00 -7.08 -3.68
CA GLU A 79 -13.51 -5.89 -4.36
C GLU A 79 -13.24 -4.64 -3.51
N GLY A 80 -11.95 -4.37 -3.27
CA GLY A 80 -11.46 -3.31 -2.37
C GLY A 80 -12.18 -1.95 -2.52
N PRO A 81 -12.34 -1.42 -3.75
CA PRO A 81 -13.01 -0.13 -3.97
C PRO A 81 -14.50 -0.10 -3.60
N TYR A 82 -15.15 -1.26 -3.50
CA TYR A 82 -16.59 -1.38 -3.31
C TYR A 82 -16.98 -1.73 -1.87
N VAL A 83 -16.02 -1.81 -0.94
CA VAL A 83 -16.27 -2.14 0.45
C VAL A 83 -15.74 -1.07 1.40
N VAL A 84 -16.37 -0.94 2.56
CA VAL A 84 -15.87 -0.13 3.68
C VAL A 84 -15.62 -1.08 4.86
N PRO A 85 -14.36 -1.44 5.15
CA PRO A 85 -14.04 -2.29 6.30
C PRO A 85 -14.39 -1.58 7.61
N ILE A 86 -15.14 -2.25 8.48
CA ILE A 86 -15.46 -1.75 9.82
C ILE A 86 -14.71 -2.60 10.85
N TYR A 87 -13.79 -1.98 11.57
CA TYR A 87 -13.15 -2.62 12.71
C TYR A 87 -14.13 -2.67 13.90
N ARG A 88 -14.37 -3.86 14.44
CA ARG A 88 -15.09 -4.05 15.70
C ARG A 88 -14.21 -4.86 16.64
N ASN A 89 -13.85 -4.26 17.76
CA ASN A 89 -13.15 -4.97 18.81
C ASN A 89 -14.11 -6.01 19.41
N ARG A 90 -13.80 -7.31 19.28
CA ARG A 90 -14.58 -8.36 19.94
C ARG A 90 -14.19 -8.36 21.42
N THR A 91 -14.93 -7.63 22.23
CA THR A 91 -14.95 -7.89 23.67
C THR A 91 -15.52 -9.29 23.87
N ARG A 92 -14.72 -10.18 24.50
CA ARG A 92 -15.21 -11.49 24.95
C ARG A 92 -16.19 -11.32 26.11
#